data_AF-A0A497QLA9-F1
#
_entry.id   AF-A0A497QLA9-F1
#
_cell.length_a   1.000
_cell.length_b   1.000
_cell.length_c   1.000
_cell.angle_alpha   90.00
_cell.angle_beta   90.00
_cell.angle_gamma   90.00
#
_symmetry.space_group_name_H-M   'P 1'
#
loop_
_entity.id
_entity.type
_entity.pdbx_description
1 polymer ?
#
loop_
_entity_poly.entity_id
_entity_poly.type
_entity_poly.pdbx_seq_one_letter_code
_entity_poly.pdbx_strand_id
1 'polypeptide(L)'
;MQTSKFTGCAKIAIIANFPNEIRDRAKRFFQQVFKPFSDKLEWEYISYRDLLDEKNFNKAKKKDALILSSSDFIISDPIVQEKMLVEMYLIRQFKGPIFGMCFGHHLLEFMYGADVTEQIPVDFFNSQDLISIDWQNSSKLEEKHEKDHKKPSSTDIKFSPKIEENIGKIVNHPSKIDYIPLFRDDFSIYDLAPQAKVYAKQHKSLPIYGVDLGMNENSPEIAFATAVNVLQKFITYFFK
;
A
#
# COMPACT_ATOMS: atom_id res chain seq x y z
N MET A 1 19.39 10.78 -4.55
CA MET A 1 18.75 11.22 -3.28
C MET A 1 19.46 10.47 -2.15
N GLN A 2 20.15 11.15 -1.24
CA GLN A 2 20.83 10.49 -0.11
C GLN A 2 19.78 10.03 0.89
N THR A 3 19.66 8.72 1.10
CA THR A 3 18.89 8.16 2.22
C THR A 3 19.72 8.36 3.48
N SER A 4 19.44 9.41 4.25
CA SER A 4 20.03 9.56 5.59
C SER A 4 19.59 8.37 6.44
N LYS A 5 20.54 7.54 6.88
CA LYS A 5 20.24 6.43 7.80
C LYS A 5 19.66 7.00 9.09
N PHE A 6 18.43 6.60 9.43
CA PHE A 6 17.79 6.98 10.68
C PHE A 6 18.52 6.31 11.86
N THR A 7 19.00 7.10 12.81
CA THR A 7 19.68 6.60 14.02
C THR A 7 18.77 6.55 15.24
N GLY A 8 17.46 6.75 15.07
CA GLY A 8 16.45 6.76 16.14
C GLY A 8 15.24 5.89 15.83
N CYS A 9 14.30 5.81 16.77
CA CYS A 9 13.02 5.14 16.57
C CYS A 9 12.23 5.86 15.47
N ALA A 10 11.97 5.16 14.36
CA ALA A 10 11.21 5.69 13.24
C ALA A 10 9.75 5.88 13.62
N LYS A 11 9.12 6.96 13.15
CA LYS A 11 7.75 7.34 13.46
C LYS A 11 6.90 7.28 12.21
N ILE A 12 5.91 6.41 12.17
CA ILE A 12 4.99 6.27 11.04
C ILE A 12 3.58 6.76 11.42
N ALA A 13 2.93 7.50 10.53
CA ALA A 13 1.47 7.66 10.58
C ALA A 13 0.82 6.76 9.54
N ILE A 14 -0.13 5.95 9.99
CA ILE A 14 -1.10 5.28 9.13
C ILE A 14 -2.33 6.16 9.04
N ILE A 15 -2.63 6.63 7.84
CA ILE A 15 -3.88 7.31 7.51
C ILE A 15 -4.92 6.24 7.18
N ALA A 16 -5.93 6.18 8.02
CA ALA A 16 -6.92 5.12 8.02
C ALA A 16 -8.17 5.54 7.28
N ASN A 17 -8.36 4.93 6.11
CA ASN A 17 -9.43 5.22 5.16
C ASN A 17 -10.64 4.29 5.29
N PHE A 18 -10.63 3.45 6.32
CA PHE A 18 -11.71 2.53 6.63
C PHE A 18 -12.83 3.16 7.48
N PRO A 19 -14.09 2.71 7.31
CA PRO A 19 -15.16 2.91 8.28
C PRO A 19 -14.79 2.44 9.70
N ASN A 20 -15.51 2.93 10.71
CA ASN A 20 -15.20 2.67 12.12
C ASN A 20 -15.33 1.18 12.47
N GLU A 21 -16.25 0.47 11.83
CA GLU A 21 -16.65 -0.90 12.11
C GLU A 21 -15.53 -1.91 11.82
N ILE A 22 -14.66 -1.61 10.85
CA ILE A 22 -13.54 -2.48 10.47
C ILE A 22 -12.18 -1.91 10.91
N ARG A 23 -12.18 -0.75 11.59
CA ARG A 23 -10.98 -0.04 12.02
C ARG A 23 -10.07 -0.88 12.92
N ASP A 24 -10.63 -1.54 13.92
CA ASP A 24 -9.85 -2.37 14.86
C ASP A 24 -9.19 -3.55 14.16
N ARG A 25 -9.85 -4.10 13.14
CA ARG A 25 -9.31 -5.20 12.36
C ARG A 25 -8.16 -4.75 11.48
N ALA A 26 -8.31 -3.64 10.77
CA ALA A 26 -7.23 -3.03 10.01
C ALA A 26 -6.03 -2.69 10.92
N LYS A 27 -6.29 -2.18 12.12
CA LYS A 27 -5.25 -1.91 13.11
C LYS A 27 -4.49 -3.18 13.54
N ARG A 28 -5.19 -4.32 13.71
CA ARG A 28 -4.56 -5.62 14.00
C ARG A 28 -3.63 -6.09 12.89
N PHE A 29 -3.98 -5.84 11.63
CA PHE A 29 -3.08 -6.12 10.51
C PHE A 29 -1.75 -5.37 10.66
N PHE A 30 -1.78 -4.05 10.86
CA PHE A 30 -0.55 -3.27 11.04
C PHE A 30 0.23 -3.66 12.30
N GLN A 31 -0.44 -4.01 13.40
CA GLN A 31 0.21 -4.56 14.59
C GLN A 31 1.06 -5.79 14.27
N GLN A 32 0.56 -6.70 13.42
CA GLN A 32 1.30 -7.90 13.05
C GLN A 32 2.46 -7.58 12.09
N VAL A 33 2.23 -6.76 11.08
CA VAL A 33 3.27 -6.34 10.14
C VAL A 33 4.43 -5.68 10.86
N PHE A 34 4.13 -4.85 11.86
CA PHE A 34 5.11 -4.04 12.58
C PHE A 34 5.71 -4.72 13.81
N LYS A 35 5.16 -5.86 14.25
CA LYS A 35 5.67 -6.63 15.39
C LYS A 35 7.18 -6.90 15.32
N PRO A 36 7.78 -7.24 14.16
CA PRO A 36 9.24 -7.46 14.07
C PRO A 36 10.09 -6.20 14.21
N PHE A 37 9.47 -5.01 14.23
CA PHE A 37 10.16 -3.70 14.29
C PHE A 37 9.78 -2.92 15.56
N SER A 38 9.12 -3.53 16.53
CA SER A 38 8.54 -2.83 17.69
C SER A 38 9.55 -2.11 18.59
N ASP A 39 10.82 -2.49 18.54
CA ASP A 39 11.93 -1.85 19.24
C ASP A 39 12.46 -0.60 18.53
N LYS A 40 12.12 -0.41 17.25
CA LYS A 40 12.66 0.63 16.36
C LYS A 40 11.60 1.45 15.65
N LEU A 41 10.32 1.12 15.86
CA LEU A 41 9.20 1.72 15.15
C LEU A 41 8.09 2.13 16.12
N GLU A 42 7.87 3.43 16.20
CA GLU A 42 6.66 4.02 16.73
C GLU A 42 5.68 4.24 15.59
N TRP A 43 4.42 3.90 15.79
CA TRP A 43 3.41 4.12 14.77
C TRP A 43 2.10 4.57 15.40
N GLU A 44 1.35 5.34 14.62
CA GLU A 44 0.05 5.84 15.00
C GLU A 44 -0.97 5.59 13.91
N TYR A 45 -2.20 5.37 14.35
CA TYR A 45 -3.33 5.10 13.48
C TYR A 45 -4.28 6.30 13.56
N ILE A 46 -4.36 7.09 12.50
CA ILE A 46 -5.07 8.37 12.44
C ILE A 46 -6.17 8.23 11.38
N SER A 47 -7.44 8.47 11.74
CA SER A 47 -8.50 8.48 10.72
C SER A 47 -8.30 9.62 9.74
N TYR A 48 -8.62 9.43 8.46
CA TYR A 48 -8.67 10.54 7.51
C TYR A 48 -9.60 11.67 7.98
N ARG A 49 -10.69 11.33 8.69
CA ARG A 49 -11.63 12.30 9.28
C ARG A 49 -11.00 13.15 10.38
N ASP A 50 -10.08 12.55 11.13
CA ASP A 50 -9.39 13.21 12.23
C ASP A 50 -8.33 14.20 11.71
N LEU A 51 -7.98 14.17 10.42
CA LEU A 51 -7.05 15.13 9.79
C LEU A 51 -7.66 16.53 9.61
N LEU A 52 -8.97 16.68 9.74
CA LEU A 52 -9.61 18.01 9.77
C LEU A 52 -9.20 18.82 11.02
N ASP A 53 -8.78 18.14 12.08
CA ASP A 53 -8.17 18.78 13.23
C ASP A 53 -6.70 19.12 12.94
N GLU A 54 -6.34 20.39 13.12
CA GLU A 54 -5.00 20.91 12.81
C GLU A 54 -3.90 20.20 13.63
N LYS A 55 -4.19 19.83 14.88
CA LYS A 55 -3.22 19.13 15.74
C LYS A 55 -2.92 17.75 15.18
N ASN A 56 -3.92 16.97 14.77
CA ASN A 56 -3.74 15.67 14.13
C ASN A 56 -3.06 15.78 12.76
N PHE A 57 -3.43 16.76 11.94
CA PHE A 57 -2.76 17.02 10.65
C PHE A 57 -1.27 17.29 10.84
N ASN A 58 -0.92 18.22 11.75
CA ASN A 58 0.46 18.56 12.04
C ASN A 58 1.22 17.39 12.69
N LYS A 59 0.54 16.54 13.47
CA LYS A 59 1.11 15.33 14.04
C LYS A 59 1.49 14.33 12.95
N ALA A 60 0.61 14.09 11.98
CA ALA A 60 0.87 13.21 10.83
C ALA A 60 2.00 13.77 9.94
N LYS A 61 1.98 15.08 9.64
CA LYS A 61 2.99 15.74 8.80
C LYS A 61 4.42 15.65 9.35
N LYS A 62 4.58 15.56 10.69
CA LYS A 62 5.87 15.47 11.38
C LYS A 62 6.42 14.04 11.50
N LYS A 63 5.74 13.04 10.93
CA LYS A 63 6.20 11.65 10.92
C LYS A 63 7.31 11.44 9.89
N ASP A 64 8.04 10.35 10.04
CA ASP A 64 9.13 9.95 9.16
C ASP A 64 8.59 9.24 7.90
N ALA A 65 7.44 8.58 8.00
CA ALA A 65 6.72 7.99 6.87
C ALA A 65 5.21 8.15 7.00
N LEU A 66 4.52 8.14 5.85
CA LEU A 66 3.07 7.95 5.76
C LEU A 66 2.74 6.60 5.13
N ILE A 67 1.73 5.95 5.69
CA ILE A 67 1.07 4.80 5.07
C ILE A 67 -0.40 5.17 4.86
N LEU A 68 -0.87 5.09 3.62
CA LEU A 68 -2.27 5.31 3.26
C LEU A 68 -2.96 3.94 3.17
N SER A 69 -3.91 3.69 4.05
CA SER A 69 -4.57 2.38 4.12
C SER A 69 -5.51 2.13 2.95
N SER A 70 -5.96 0.89 2.83
CA SER A 70 -7.09 0.53 1.97
C SER A 70 -8.40 1.16 2.47
N SER A 71 -9.43 1.11 1.62
CA SER A 71 -10.80 1.58 1.82
C SER A 71 -11.73 0.85 0.85
N ASP A 72 -13.04 0.95 1.08
CA ASP A 72 -14.10 0.62 0.13
C ASP A 72 -14.46 1.80 -0.81
N PHE A 73 -13.76 2.93 -0.66
CA PHE A 73 -13.94 4.10 -1.52
C PHE A 73 -13.47 3.88 -2.96
N ILE A 74 -14.11 4.63 -3.87
CA ILE A 74 -13.78 4.69 -5.29
C ILE A 74 -13.35 6.11 -5.60
N ILE A 75 -12.08 6.33 -5.95
CA ILE A 75 -11.54 7.69 -6.12
C ILE A 75 -12.13 8.45 -7.33
N SER A 76 -12.77 7.76 -8.27
CA SER A 76 -13.52 8.41 -9.36
C SER A 76 -14.81 9.10 -8.88
N ASP A 77 -15.34 8.76 -7.70
CA ASP A 77 -16.52 9.42 -7.15
C ASP A 77 -16.16 10.85 -6.67
N PRO A 78 -16.77 11.91 -7.22
CA PRO A 78 -16.50 13.29 -6.78
C PRO A 78 -16.72 13.52 -5.28
N ILE A 79 -17.67 12.81 -4.66
CA ILE A 79 -17.93 12.91 -3.21
C ILE A 79 -16.76 12.32 -2.42
N VAL A 80 -16.16 11.23 -2.91
CA VAL A 80 -14.93 10.66 -2.33
C VAL A 80 -13.77 11.64 -2.51
N GLN A 81 -13.61 12.24 -3.70
CA GLN A 81 -12.56 13.22 -3.94
C GLN A 81 -12.64 14.39 -2.95
N GLU A 82 -13.84 14.93 -2.71
CA GLU A 82 -14.06 16.00 -1.73
C GLU A 82 -13.68 15.57 -0.31
N LYS A 83 -14.11 14.36 0.11
CA LYS A 83 -13.74 13.79 1.43
C LYS A 83 -12.24 13.64 1.61
N MET A 84 -11.52 13.33 0.53
CA MET A 84 -10.08 13.06 0.55
C MET A 84 -9.22 14.33 0.40
N LEU A 85 -9.80 15.51 0.21
CA LEU A 85 -9.04 16.76 0.00
C LEU A 85 -8.00 17.03 1.11
N VAL A 86 -8.35 16.76 2.37
CA VAL A 86 -7.44 16.96 3.50
C VAL A 86 -6.25 15.98 3.47
N GLU A 87 -6.48 14.73 3.06
CA GLU A 87 -5.43 13.72 2.90
C GLU A 87 -4.54 14.03 1.69
N MET A 88 -5.13 14.44 0.57
CA MET A 88 -4.39 14.93 -0.60
C MET A 88 -3.51 16.14 -0.24
N TYR A 89 -4.03 17.06 0.58
CA TYR A 89 -3.26 18.19 1.08
C TYR A 89 -2.11 17.74 1.98
N LEU A 90 -2.35 16.77 2.89
CA LEU A 90 -1.30 16.17 3.71
C LEU A 90 -0.19 15.55 2.84
N ILE A 91 -0.55 14.75 1.83
CA ILE A 91 0.39 14.10 0.91
C ILE A 91 1.27 15.14 0.21
N ARG A 92 0.70 16.23 -0.31
CA ARG A 92 1.47 17.32 -0.96
C ARG A 92 2.46 18.01 -0.01
N GLN A 93 2.09 18.11 1.26
CA GLN A 93 2.89 18.78 2.28
C GLN A 93 3.96 17.87 2.89
N PHE A 94 3.80 16.55 2.78
CA PHE A 94 4.70 15.57 3.34
C PHE A 94 6.00 15.48 2.53
N LYS A 95 7.13 15.34 3.24
CA LYS A 95 8.48 15.32 2.63
C LYS A 95 9.19 13.98 2.76
N GLY A 96 8.62 13.06 3.54
CA GLY A 96 9.15 11.72 3.73
C GLY A 96 8.58 10.71 2.73
N PRO A 97 8.97 9.43 2.88
CA PRO A 97 8.40 8.32 2.13
C PRO A 97 6.92 8.09 2.37
N ILE A 98 6.17 7.79 1.30
CA ILE A 98 4.74 7.49 1.33
C ILE A 98 4.50 6.11 0.73
N PHE A 99 3.71 5.29 1.41
CA PHE A 99 3.26 3.98 0.94
C PHE A 99 1.73 3.92 0.87
N GLY A 100 1.16 3.65 -0.31
CA GLY A 100 -0.28 3.45 -0.50
C GLY A 100 -0.66 1.98 -0.64
N MET A 101 -1.75 1.55 -0.01
CA MET A 101 -2.28 0.19 -0.15
C MET A 101 -3.70 0.21 -0.73
N CYS A 102 -3.93 -0.50 -1.84
CA CYS A 102 -5.23 -0.57 -2.55
C CYS A 102 -5.78 0.84 -2.80
N PHE A 103 -6.87 1.26 -2.14
CA PHE A 103 -7.38 2.63 -2.27
C PHE A 103 -6.30 3.70 -2.03
N GLY A 104 -5.45 3.55 -1.02
CA GLY A 104 -4.34 4.48 -0.77
C GLY A 104 -3.33 4.55 -1.91
N HIS A 105 -3.17 3.46 -2.67
CA HIS A 105 -2.39 3.46 -3.91
C HIS A 105 -3.12 4.25 -5.00
N HIS A 106 -4.41 3.97 -5.24
CA HIS A 106 -5.22 4.69 -6.24
C HIS A 106 -5.30 6.19 -5.98
N LEU A 107 -5.40 6.59 -4.70
CA LEU A 107 -5.37 7.99 -4.28
C LEU A 107 -4.06 8.68 -4.71
N LEU A 108 -2.92 8.01 -4.54
CA LEU A 108 -1.64 8.53 -5.00
C LEU A 108 -1.66 8.67 -6.53
N GLU A 109 -2.12 7.66 -7.26
CA GLU A 109 -2.16 7.72 -8.72
C GLU A 109 -3.01 8.88 -9.24
N PHE A 110 -4.21 9.03 -8.67
CA PHE A 110 -5.12 10.12 -8.97
C PHE A 110 -4.46 11.49 -8.76
N MET A 111 -3.71 11.67 -7.66
CA MET A 111 -2.98 12.91 -7.39
C MET A 111 -1.87 13.24 -8.41
N TYR A 112 -1.37 12.23 -9.13
CA TYR A 112 -0.40 12.37 -10.22
C TYR A 112 -1.06 12.29 -11.61
N GLY A 113 -2.39 12.44 -11.69
CA GLY A 113 -3.11 12.58 -12.95
C GLY A 113 -3.48 11.27 -13.64
N ALA A 114 -3.44 10.12 -12.93
CA ALA A 114 -4.08 8.91 -13.46
C ALA A 114 -5.59 9.11 -13.54
N ASP A 115 -6.18 8.63 -14.64
CA ASP A 115 -7.61 8.42 -14.73
C ASP A 115 -7.93 7.04 -14.13
N VAL A 116 -8.30 7.05 -12.85
CA VAL A 116 -8.69 5.84 -12.12
C VAL A 116 -10.20 5.69 -12.27
N THR A 117 -10.63 4.94 -13.29
CA THR A 117 -12.06 4.65 -13.46
C THR A 117 -12.53 3.48 -12.59
N GLU A 118 -13.84 3.44 -12.34
CA GLU A 118 -14.53 2.54 -11.42
C GLU A 118 -14.05 1.08 -11.56
N GLN A 119 -13.74 0.46 -10.42
CA GLN A 119 -13.63 -0.99 -10.35
C GLN A 119 -15.06 -1.54 -10.32
N ILE A 120 -15.36 -2.54 -11.15
CA ILE A 120 -16.58 -3.34 -10.97
C ILE A 120 -16.56 -3.80 -9.50
N PRO A 121 -17.63 -3.57 -8.72
CA PRO A 121 -17.70 -4.01 -7.33
C PRO A 121 -17.49 -5.53 -7.35
N VAL A 122 -16.31 -5.98 -6.92
CA VAL A 122 -16.14 -7.37 -6.53
C VAL A 122 -16.81 -7.43 -5.18
N ASP A 123 -17.84 -8.27 -5.04
CA ASP A 123 -18.53 -8.48 -3.77
C ASP A 123 -17.48 -8.56 -2.67
N PHE A 124 -17.45 -7.52 -1.84
CA PHE A 124 -16.42 -7.34 -0.83
C PHE A 124 -16.37 -8.63 -0.03
N PHE A 125 -15.21 -9.29 0.02
CA PHE A 125 -14.99 -10.49 0.84
C PHE A 125 -15.81 -10.35 2.10
N ASN A 126 -16.76 -11.26 2.30
CA ASN A 126 -17.54 -11.25 3.51
C ASN A 126 -16.51 -11.31 4.61
N SER A 127 -16.49 -10.29 5.47
CA SER A 127 -15.31 -9.98 6.27
C SER A 127 -14.85 -11.18 7.13
N GLN A 128 -15.71 -12.20 7.30
CA GLN A 128 -15.44 -13.50 7.88
C GLN A 128 -14.35 -14.34 7.18
N ASP A 129 -14.10 -14.23 5.88
CA ASP A 129 -13.11 -15.10 5.20
C ASP A 129 -11.66 -14.72 5.53
N LEU A 130 -11.40 -13.41 5.75
CA LEU A 130 -10.14 -12.95 6.32
C LEU A 130 -10.00 -13.32 7.81
N ILE A 131 -11.11 -13.60 8.51
CA ILE A 131 -11.08 -14.01 9.92
C ILE A 131 -10.63 -15.48 10.05
N SER A 132 -10.86 -16.32 9.04
CA SER A 132 -10.37 -17.72 9.03
C SER A 132 -8.91 -17.88 8.64
N ILE A 133 -8.27 -16.87 8.05
CA ILE A 133 -6.83 -16.92 7.78
C ILE A 133 -6.12 -16.89 9.13
N ASP A 134 -5.39 -17.94 9.48
CA ASP A 134 -4.58 -17.98 10.69
C ASP A 134 -3.40 -17.00 10.57
N TRP A 135 -3.67 -15.79 11.06
CA TRP A 135 -2.79 -14.64 11.08
C TRP A 135 -1.40 -14.90 11.69
N GLN A 136 -1.25 -15.93 12.54
CA GLN A 136 0.02 -16.26 13.18
C GLN A 136 0.90 -17.20 12.35
N ASN A 137 0.35 -17.84 11.32
CA ASN A 137 1.02 -18.88 10.52
C ASN A 137 1.29 -18.45 9.05
N SER A 138 1.23 -17.16 8.73
CA SER A 138 1.48 -16.64 7.37
C SER A 138 2.85 -17.02 6.79
N SER A 139 3.89 -17.16 7.62
CA SER A 139 5.21 -17.65 7.18
C SER A 139 5.21 -19.13 6.76
N LYS A 140 4.32 -19.95 7.31
CA LYS A 140 4.18 -21.38 6.92
C LYS A 140 3.35 -21.55 5.64
N LEU A 141 2.51 -20.57 5.31
CA LEU A 141 1.72 -20.57 4.07
C LEU A 141 2.63 -20.36 2.85
N GLU A 142 3.68 -19.54 2.96
CA GLU A 142 4.70 -19.39 1.92
C GLU A 142 5.44 -20.72 1.66
N GLU A 143 5.90 -21.42 2.70
CA GLU A 143 6.59 -22.72 2.57
C GLU A 143 5.70 -23.85 2.02
N LYS A 144 4.40 -23.84 2.32
CA LYS A 144 3.47 -24.87 1.84
C LYS A 144 3.20 -24.71 0.34
N HIS A 145 2.99 -23.47 -0.13
CA HIS A 145 2.80 -23.20 -1.55
C HIS A 145 4.08 -23.35 -2.39
N GLU A 146 5.27 -23.18 -1.77
CA GLU A 146 6.57 -23.42 -2.42
C GLU A 146 6.78 -24.87 -2.86
N LYS A 147 6.09 -25.85 -2.22
CA LYS A 147 6.17 -27.26 -2.57
C LYS A 147 5.26 -27.65 -3.74
N ASP A 148 4.14 -26.95 -3.93
CA ASP A 148 3.09 -27.35 -4.87
C ASP A 148 3.16 -26.62 -6.23
N HIS A 149 3.95 -25.55 -6.34
CA HIS A 149 4.10 -24.79 -7.58
C HIS A 149 5.56 -24.38 -7.86
N LYS A 150 5.99 -24.48 -9.13
CA LYS A 150 7.28 -23.92 -9.59
C LYS A 150 7.35 -22.46 -9.13
N LYS A 151 8.36 -22.15 -8.31
CA LYS A 151 8.75 -20.83 -7.81
C LYS A 151 8.16 -19.70 -8.68
N PRO A 152 7.15 -18.94 -8.21
CA PRO A 152 6.92 -17.63 -8.78
C PRO A 152 8.25 -16.92 -8.71
N SER A 153 8.68 -16.26 -9.79
CA SER A 153 9.85 -15.42 -9.74
C SER A 153 9.56 -14.27 -8.77
N SER A 154 9.77 -14.51 -7.47
CA SER A 154 9.96 -13.51 -6.44
C SER A 154 11.28 -12.81 -6.75
N THR A 155 11.29 -12.15 -7.90
CA THR A 155 12.37 -11.29 -8.33
C THR A 155 12.47 -10.23 -7.25
N ASP A 156 13.68 -10.12 -6.70
CA ASP A 156 14.04 -9.19 -5.66
C ASP A 156 13.38 -7.82 -5.91
N ILE A 157 12.33 -7.49 -5.15
CA ILE A 157 11.85 -6.11 -5.06
C ILE A 157 12.97 -5.35 -4.34
N LYS A 158 13.96 -4.91 -5.10
CA LYS A 158 15.02 -4.05 -4.61
C LYS A 158 14.47 -2.64 -4.65
N PHE A 159 13.95 -2.16 -3.53
CA PHE A 159 13.79 -0.73 -3.35
C PHE A 159 15.17 -0.10 -3.60
N SER A 160 15.30 0.70 -4.66
CA SER A 160 16.57 1.30 -5.07
C SER A 160 16.31 2.70 -5.65
N PRO A 161 17.24 3.66 -5.48
CA PRO A 161 17.18 4.98 -6.11
C PRO A 161 17.36 4.97 -7.64
N LYS A 162 17.84 3.87 -8.24
CA LYS A 162 18.03 3.66 -9.68
C LYS A 162 17.94 2.16 -9.98
N ILE A 163 16.90 1.71 -10.68
CA ILE A 163 16.78 0.31 -11.09
C ILE A 163 16.84 0.26 -12.62
N GLU A 164 17.85 -0.45 -13.10
CA GLU A 164 18.01 -0.82 -14.50
C GLU A 164 16.95 -1.83 -14.92
N GLU A 165 16.53 -1.68 -16.17
CA GLU A 165 15.48 -2.36 -16.91
C GLU A 165 15.31 -3.86 -16.57
N ASN A 166 14.14 -4.20 -16.04
CA ASN A 166 13.50 -5.49 -16.30
C ASN A 166 12.02 -5.23 -16.51
N ILE A 167 11.68 -4.88 -17.76
CA ILE A 167 10.30 -4.66 -18.20
C ILE A 167 9.62 -6.03 -18.35
N GLY A 168 8.95 -6.46 -17.28
CA GLY A 168 7.97 -7.56 -17.33
C GLY A 168 6.70 -7.12 -18.05
N LYS A 169 6.12 -8.03 -18.84
CA LYS A 169 4.99 -7.81 -19.77
C LYS A 169 3.78 -7.10 -19.15
N ILE A 170 3.18 -6.24 -19.98
CA ILE A 170 1.90 -5.55 -19.75
C ILE A 170 0.77 -6.58 -19.64
N VAL A 171 0.05 -6.58 -18.52
CA VAL A 171 -1.14 -7.43 -18.29
C VAL A 171 -2.38 -6.54 -18.18
N ASN A 172 -3.44 -6.90 -18.92
CA ASN A 172 -4.73 -6.20 -18.91
C ASN A 172 -5.51 -6.54 -17.63
N HIS A 173 -6.04 -5.50 -16.98
CA HIS A 173 -6.68 -5.55 -15.67
C HIS A 173 -8.23 -5.53 -15.82
N PRO A 174 -9.01 -6.19 -14.93
CA PRO A 174 -10.46 -6.02 -14.83
C PRO A 174 -10.91 -4.68 -14.22
N SER A 175 -10.00 -3.71 -14.13
CA SER A 175 -10.27 -2.29 -13.91
C SER A 175 -9.53 -1.57 -15.02
N LYS A 176 -10.23 -0.68 -15.71
CA LYS A 176 -9.63 0.05 -16.81
C LYS A 176 -9.02 1.32 -16.22
N ILE A 177 -7.85 1.20 -15.60
CA ILE A 177 -7.03 2.40 -15.41
C ILE A 177 -6.58 2.79 -16.81
N ASP A 178 -7.39 3.64 -17.47
CA ASP A 178 -7.05 4.23 -18.74
C ASP A 178 -5.99 5.29 -18.45
N TYR A 179 -4.73 4.85 -18.36
CA TYR A 179 -3.63 5.77 -18.15
C TYR A 179 -3.63 6.83 -19.25
N ILE A 180 -3.86 8.09 -18.89
CA ILE A 180 -3.46 9.20 -19.73
C ILE A 180 -1.95 9.02 -19.97
N PRO A 181 -1.44 9.12 -21.22
CA PRO A 181 -0.05 8.81 -21.55
C PRO A 181 0.99 9.46 -20.62
N LEU A 182 0.68 10.63 -20.05
CA LEU A 182 1.51 11.37 -19.09
C LEU A 182 1.77 10.62 -17.76
N PHE A 183 0.87 9.74 -17.31
CA PHE A 183 1.03 9.03 -16.03
C PHE A 183 2.12 7.95 -16.05
N ARG A 184 2.36 7.33 -17.22
CA ARG A 184 3.36 6.25 -17.36
C ARG A 184 4.80 6.76 -17.21
N ASP A 185 5.00 8.06 -17.38
CA ASP A 185 6.32 8.66 -17.31
C ASP A 185 6.80 8.82 -15.87
N ASP A 186 5.90 8.88 -14.88
CA ASP A 186 6.27 9.13 -13.49
C ASP A 186 6.39 7.86 -12.62
N PHE A 187 5.80 6.73 -13.03
CA PHE A 187 5.80 5.50 -12.24
C PHE A 187 6.43 4.30 -12.97
N SER A 188 7.16 3.48 -12.21
CA SER A 188 7.53 2.11 -12.59
C SER A 188 6.48 1.14 -12.06
N ILE A 189 6.09 0.15 -12.86
CA ILE A 189 5.09 -0.86 -12.52
C ILE A 189 5.77 -2.22 -12.36
N TYR A 190 5.44 -2.94 -11.30
CA TYR A 190 5.96 -4.26 -10.98
C TYR A 190 4.80 -5.24 -10.79
N ASP A 191 4.90 -6.40 -11.43
CA ASP A 191 3.99 -7.52 -11.20
C ASP A 191 4.57 -8.41 -10.09
N LEU A 192 3.89 -8.46 -8.95
CA LEU A 192 4.40 -9.15 -7.75
C LEU A 192 3.87 -10.57 -7.63
N ALA A 193 2.61 -10.76 -8.01
CA ALA A 193 1.96 -12.06 -8.03
C ALA A 193 0.87 -12.04 -9.12
N PRO A 194 1.22 -12.34 -10.39
CA PRO A 194 0.29 -12.25 -11.52
C PRO A 194 -0.98 -13.09 -11.29
N GLN A 195 -0.81 -14.26 -10.66
CA GLN A 195 -1.91 -15.18 -10.31
C GLN A 195 -2.88 -14.59 -9.29
N ALA A 196 -2.41 -13.73 -8.40
CA ALA A 196 -3.21 -13.03 -7.41
C ALA A 196 -3.53 -11.59 -7.86
N LYS A 197 -3.15 -11.19 -9.08
CA LYS A 197 -3.30 -9.84 -9.62
C LYS A 197 -2.72 -8.77 -8.67
N VAL A 198 -1.60 -9.07 -8.01
CA VAL A 198 -0.93 -8.12 -7.12
C VAL A 198 0.13 -7.35 -7.87
N TYR A 199 0.00 -6.03 -7.89
CA TYR A 199 0.93 -5.14 -8.56
C TYR A 199 1.49 -4.12 -7.57
N ALA A 200 2.71 -3.68 -7.79
CA ALA A 200 3.28 -2.53 -7.09
C ALA A 200 3.68 -1.45 -8.07
N LYS A 201 3.63 -0.21 -7.62
CA LYS A 201 4.12 0.94 -8.39
C LYS A 201 5.03 1.78 -7.53
N GLN A 202 6.04 2.37 -8.17
CA GLN A 202 7.02 3.25 -7.53
C GLN A 202 7.18 4.50 -8.37
N HIS A 203 7.07 5.67 -7.73
CA HIS A 203 7.38 6.93 -8.40
C HIS A 203 8.89 7.00 -8.72
N LYS A 204 9.25 7.37 -9.94
CA LYS A 204 10.63 7.30 -10.45
C LYS A 204 11.57 8.28 -9.74
N SER A 205 11.06 9.41 -9.26
CA SER A 205 11.85 10.47 -8.64
C SER A 205 11.50 10.79 -7.18
N LEU A 206 10.43 10.21 -6.63
CA LEU A 206 9.93 10.51 -5.29
C LEU A 206 9.86 9.20 -4.48
N PRO A 207 10.00 9.24 -3.15
CA PRO A 207 9.90 8.06 -2.30
C PRO A 207 8.42 7.65 -2.11
N ILE A 208 7.69 7.48 -3.20
CA ILE A 208 6.27 7.15 -3.23
C ILE A 208 6.12 5.75 -3.82
N TYR A 209 5.43 4.90 -3.08
CA TYR A 209 5.21 3.51 -3.40
C TYR A 209 3.73 3.19 -3.24
N GLY A 210 3.22 2.27 -4.04
CA GLY A 210 1.90 1.74 -3.84
C GLY A 210 1.83 0.26 -4.18
N VAL A 211 0.95 -0.45 -3.51
CA VAL A 211 0.61 -1.84 -3.83
C VAL A 211 -0.88 -1.92 -4.08
N ASP A 212 -1.27 -2.45 -5.23
CA ASP A 212 -2.62 -2.87 -5.51
C ASP A 212 -2.72 -4.37 -5.21
N LEU A 213 -3.53 -4.72 -4.22
CA LEU A 213 -3.80 -6.11 -3.89
C LEU A 213 -5.03 -6.48 -4.70
N GLY A 214 -4.82 -6.91 -5.95
CA GLY A 214 -5.90 -7.33 -6.80
C GLY A 214 -6.75 -8.38 -6.08
N MET A 215 -8.06 -8.15 -6.05
CA MET A 215 -8.99 -9.10 -5.46
C MET A 215 -9.16 -10.26 -6.43
N ASN A 216 -8.38 -11.32 -6.21
CA ASN A 216 -8.70 -12.64 -6.76
C ASN A 216 -9.24 -13.49 -5.62
N GLU A 217 -10.53 -13.82 -5.67
CA GLU A 217 -11.20 -14.73 -4.73
C GLU A 217 -10.47 -16.07 -4.56
N ASN A 218 -9.69 -16.46 -5.58
CA ASN A 218 -8.99 -17.74 -5.60
C ASN A 218 -7.67 -17.77 -4.80
N SER A 219 -7.15 -16.64 -4.28
CA SER A 219 -5.85 -16.63 -3.58
C SER A 219 -5.68 -15.50 -2.54
N PRO A 220 -6.60 -15.32 -1.58
CA PRO A 220 -6.51 -14.26 -0.56
C PRO A 220 -5.26 -14.36 0.32
N GLU A 221 -4.76 -15.56 0.61
CA GLU A 221 -3.56 -15.77 1.42
C GLU A 221 -2.29 -15.26 0.73
N ILE A 222 -2.20 -15.43 -0.60
CA ILE A 222 -1.06 -14.95 -1.40
C ILE A 222 -1.06 -13.43 -1.45
N ALA A 223 -2.23 -12.80 -1.69
CA ALA A 223 -2.36 -11.35 -1.69
C ALA A 223 -1.96 -10.78 -0.31
N PHE A 224 -2.42 -11.41 0.77
CA PHE A 224 -2.07 -11.03 2.13
C PHE A 224 -0.56 -11.13 2.42
N ALA A 225 0.04 -12.30 2.16
CA ALA A 225 1.47 -12.52 2.38
C ALA A 225 2.32 -11.52 1.57
N THR A 226 1.91 -11.25 0.33
CA THR A 226 2.55 -10.24 -0.52
C THR A 226 2.45 -8.84 0.09
N ALA A 227 1.27 -8.45 0.60
CA ALA A 227 1.08 -7.17 1.26
C ALA A 227 1.99 -6.98 2.48
N VAL A 228 2.07 -8.01 3.33
CA VAL A 228 2.95 -8.03 4.50
C VAL A 228 4.41 -7.88 4.06
N ASN A 229 4.86 -8.70 3.10
CA ASN A 229 6.23 -8.71 2.62
C ASN A 229 6.64 -7.35 2.04
N VAL A 230 5.80 -6.76 1.18
CA VAL A 230 6.05 -5.46 0.56
C VAL A 230 6.14 -4.36 1.63
N LEU A 231 5.22 -4.36 2.59
CA LEU A 231 5.22 -3.34 3.65
C LEU A 231 6.42 -3.47 4.59
N GLN A 232 6.83 -4.70 4.94
CA GLN A 232 8.04 -4.94 5.73
C GLN A 232 9.32 -4.56 4.99
N LYS A 233 9.36 -4.74 3.66
CA LYS A 233 10.47 -4.26 2.82
C LYS A 233 10.51 -2.75 2.76
N PHE A 234 9.38 -2.07 2.64
CA PHE A 234 9.29 -0.61 2.73
C PHE A 234 9.89 -0.10 4.05
N ILE A 235 9.49 -0.69 5.19
CA ILE A 235 10.03 -0.33 6.52
C ILE A 235 11.53 -0.59 6.58
N THR A 236 11.96 -1.77 6.14
CA THR A 236 13.38 -2.14 6.14
C THR A 236 14.22 -1.20 5.28
N TYR A 237 13.73 -0.81 4.11
CA TYR A 237 14.47 0.03 3.18
C TYR A 237 14.70 1.45 3.72
N PHE A 238 13.73 2.02 4.43
CA PHE A 238 13.83 3.39 4.94
C PHE A 238 14.38 3.48 6.38
N PHE A 239 14.25 2.41 7.18
CA PHE A 239 14.46 2.49 8.64
C PHE A 239 15.36 1.39 9.25
N LYS A 240 16.07 0.58 8.44
CA LYS A 240 17.22 -0.23 8.90
C LYS A 240 18.56 0.40 8.50
#